data_AF-A0A963RBF4-F1
#
_entry.id   AF-A0A963RBF4-F1
#
_cell.length_a   1.000
_cell.length_b   1.000
_cell.length_c   1.000
_cell.angle_alpha   90.00
_cell.angle_beta   90.00
_cell.angle_gamma   90.00
#
_symmetry.space_group_name_H-M   'P 1'
#
loop_
_entity.id
_entity.type
_entity.pdbx_description
1 polymer ?
#
loop_
_entity_poly.entity_id
_entity_poly.type
_entity_poly.pdbx_seq_one_letter_code
_entity_poly.pdbx_strand_id
1 'polypeptide(L)'
;MIQARTVPIAASLALSLLVPAGAHAASGDGIEVEQAQDTFYCGERKLGTWFYCEDPRPEPGSPESARQVPARERLAAISTALEELKARAILEPTPENVTAYVRFQREQL
;
A
#
# COMPACT_ATOMS: atom_id res chain seq x y z
N MET A 1 3.71 -52.57 -16.07
CA MET A 1 2.91 -52.82 -14.86
C MET A 1 2.35 -51.49 -14.38
N ILE A 2 1.06 -51.30 -14.61
CA ILE A 2 0.30 -50.08 -14.31
C ILE A 2 -0.25 -50.23 -12.89
N GLN A 3 0.03 -49.30 -11.99
CA GLN A 3 -0.72 -49.12 -10.75
C GLN A 3 -0.89 -47.62 -10.52
N ALA A 4 -1.93 -47.08 -11.15
CA ALA A 4 -2.52 -45.81 -10.80
C ALA A 4 -3.23 -45.99 -9.44
N ARG A 5 -2.86 -45.19 -8.44
CA ARG A 5 -3.64 -45.05 -7.21
C ARG A 5 -4.25 -43.66 -7.19
N THR A 6 -5.42 -43.56 -7.81
CA THR A 6 -6.38 -42.50 -7.56
C THR A 6 -7.08 -42.78 -6.23
N VAL A 7 -7.00 -41.84 -5.29
CA VAL A 7 -7.81 -41.83 -4.08
C VAL A 7 -8.53 -40.49 -4.02
N PRO A 8 -9.79 -40.40 -4.47
CA PRO A 8 -10.61 -39.22 -4.27
C PRO A 8 -11.35 -39.36 -2.94
N ILE A 9 -10.88 -38.69 -1.89
CA ILE A 9 -11.69 -38.49 -0.68
C ILE A 9 -12.14 -37.04 -0.70
N ALA A 10 -13.28 -36.84 -1.37
CA ALA A 10 -14.11 -35.66 -1.18
C ALA A 10 -14.71 -35.74 0.24
N ALA A 11 -14.20 -34.93 1.16
CA ALA A 11 -14.83 -34.67 2.44
C ALA A 11 -15.29 -33.21 2.46
N SER A 12 -16.45 -32.97 1.85
CA SER A 12 -17.19 -31.71 1.98
C SER A 12 -17.70 -31.59 3.42
N LEU A 13 -16.95 -30.92 4.29
CA LEU A 13 -17.49 -30.41 5.55
C LEU A 13 -18.14 -29.05 5.28
N ALA A 14 -19.44 -29.08 5.00
CA ALA A 14 -20.30 -27.91 5.06
C ALA A 14 -20.47 -27.52 6.54
N LEU A 15 -19.67 -26.57 7.01
CA LEU A 15 -19.84 -25.96 8.32
C LEU A 15 -20.81 -24.79 8.18
N SER A 16 -22.11 -25.08 8.31
CA SER A 16 -23.18 -24.08 8.38
C SER A 16 -23.14 -23.39 9.75
N LEU A 17 -22.33 -22.33 9.87
CA LEU A 17 -22.42 -21.44 11.03
C LEU A 17 -23.56 -20.43 10.81
N LEU A 18 -24.56 -20.55 11.69
CA LEU A 18 -25.63 -19.59 11.93
C LEU A 18 -25.10 -18.15 11.86
N VAL A 19 -25.60 -17.37 10.91
CA VAL A 19 -25.51 -15.92 10.95
C VAL A 19 -26.60 -15.43 11.90
N PRO A 20 -26.29 -14.84 13.07
CA PRO A 20 -27.28 -14.05 13.77
C PRO A 20 -27.59 -12.84 12.90
N ALA A 21 -28.82 -12.78 12.40
CA ALA A 21 -29.40 -11.59 11.79
C ALA A 21 -29.54 -10.51 12.88
N GLY A 22 -28.45 -9.82 13.19
CA GLY A 22 -28.47 -8.56 13.91
C GLY A 22 -29.05 -7.48 13.00
N ALA A 23 -30.37 -7.50 12.80
CA ALA A 23 -31.10 -6.34 12.33
C ALA A 23 -31.17 -5.33 13.49
N HIS A 24 -30.09 -4.58 13.72
CA HIS A 24 -30.25 -3.30 14.39
C HIS A 24 -30.67 -2.29 13.33
N ALA A 25 -31.95 -1.97 13.41
CA ALA A 25 -32.56 -0.88 12.69
C ALA A 25 -31.64 0.34 12.75
N ALA A 26 -31.34 0.90 11.59
CA ALA A 26 -30.88 2.27 11.46
C ALA A 26 -32.04 3.18 11.91
N SER A 27 -32.24 3.25 13.22
CA SER A 27 -32.93 4.38 13.83
C SER A 27 -31.99 5.55 13.65
N GLY A 28 -32.37 6.44 12.73
CA GLY A 28 -31.78 7.76 12.62
C GLY A 28 -31.95 8.49 13.94
N ASP A 29 -30.95 8.36 14.78
CA ASP A 29 -30.56 9.33 15.78
C ASP A 29 -29.05 9.17 15.87
N GLY A 30 -28.35 9.99 15.09
CA GLY A 30 -26.89 9.94 15.06
C GLY A 30 -26.41 10.28 16.46
N ILE A 31 -25.86 9.29 17.17
CA ILE A 31 -25.03 9.57 18.33
C ILE A 31 -23.87 10.40 17.79
N GLU A 32 -23.87 11.70 18.04
CA GLU A 32 -22.65 12.49 18.01
C GLU A 32 -21.77 11.91 19.13
N VAL A 33 -21.04 10.85 18.81
CA VAL A 33 -19.92 10.42 19.60
C VAL A 33 -18.90 11.52 19.41
N GLU A 34 -18.87 12.48 20.33
CA GLU A 34 -17.70 13.32 20.55
C GLU A 34 -16.54 12.32 20.72
N GLN A 35 -15.75 12.13 19.66
CA GLN A 35 -14.63 11.21 19.68
C GLN A 35 -13.56 11.85 20.55
N ALA A 36 -13.74 11.75 21.87
CA ALA A 36 -12.74 12.13 22.84
C ALA A 36 -11.47 11.33 22.50
N GLN A 37 -10.44 12.04 22.06
CA GLN A 37 -9.17 11.47 21.64
C GLN A 37 -8.67 10.46 22.68
N ASP A 38 -8.32 9.26 22.24
CA ASP A 38 -7.77 8.26 23.16
C ASP A 38 -6.33 8.63 23.54
N THR A 39 -6.18 9.18 24.74
CA THR A 39 -4.88 9.59 25.32
C THR A 39 -3.84 8.46 25.36
N PHE A 40 -4.27 7.20 25.49
CA PHE A 40 -3.38 6.05 25.52
C PHE A 40 -2.80 5.77 24.11
N TYR A 41 -3.64 5.79 23.07
CA TYR A 41 -3.16 5.54 21.70
C TYR A 41 -2.47 6.76 21.06
N CYS A 42 -2.94 7.98 21.35
CA CYS A 42 -2.41 9.21 20.75
C CYS A 42 -1.25 9.84 21.52
N GLY A 43 -1.30 9.83 22.86
CA GLY A 43 -0.26 10.40 23.71
C GLY A 43 0.89 9.43 23.96
N GLU A 44 0.57 8.24 24.49
CA GLU A 44 1.59 7.29 24.94
C GLU A 44 2.17 6.48 23.79
N ARG A 45 1.32 5.91 22.93
CA ARG A 45 1.76 4.96 21.90
C ARG A 45 2.12 5.57 20.55
N LYS A 46 1.65 6.81 20.28
CA LYS A 46 1.96 7.60 19.09
C LYS A 46 1.87 6.79 17.78
N LEU A 47 0.81 5.99 17.63
CA LEU A 47 0.67 4.98 16.56
C LEU A 47 0.43 5.55 15.15
N GLY A 48 0.93 6.76 14.86
CA GLY A 48 0.80 7.42 13.56
C GLY A 48 -0.56 8.10 13.36
N THR A 49 -0.60 8.98 12.37
CA THR A 49 -1.59 10.05 12.21
C THR A 49 -3.00 9.61 11.80
N TRP A 50 -3.27 8.33 11.48
CA TRP A 50 -4.42 8.01 10.61
C TRP A 50 -5.34 6.86 11.05
N PHE A 51 -5.46 6.54 12.34
CA PHE A 51 -6.49 5.55 12.75
C PHE A 51 -7.17 5.82 14.10
N TYR A 52 -6.45 6.28 15.12
CA TYR A 52 -7.00 6.53 16.46
C TYR A 52 -6.91 7.98 16.91
N CYS A 53 -6.29 8.83 16.10
CA CYS A 53 -6.00 10.22 16.45
C CYS A 53 -6.65 11.14 15.45
N GLU A 54 -7.10 12.29 15.93
CA GLU A 54 -7.58 13.36 15.07
C GLU A 54 -6.48 13.81 14.11
N ASP A 55 -6.87 14.05 12.86
CA ASP A 55 -6.00 14.64 11.86
C ASP A 55 -5.63 16.06 12.33
N PRO A 56 -4.34 16.37 12.56
CA PRO A 56 -3.93 17.69 13.00
C PRO A 56 -4.32 18.71 11.93
N ARG A 57 -5.24 19.61 12.29
CA ARG A 57 -5.64 20.72 11.40
C ARG A 57 -4.39 21.48 10.95
N PRO A 58 -4.21 21.71 9.64
CA PRO A 58 -3.03 22.40 9.14
C PRO A 58 -2.95 23.81 9.72
N GLU A 59 -1.76 24.19 10.21
CA GLU A 59 -1.54 25.54 10.71
C GLU A 59 -1.71 26.56 9.56
N PRO A 60 -2.42 27.69 9.81
CA PRO A 60 -2.58 28.73 8.81
C PRO A 60 -1.21 29.35 8.49
N GLY A 61 -0.66 29.03 7.32
CA GLY A 61 0.64 29.51 6.86
C GLY A 61 1.64 28.41 6.48
N SER A 62 1.26 27.12 6.53
CA SER A 62 2.09 26.07 5.93
C SER A 62 2.36 26.42 4.46
N PRO A 63 3.63 26.45 4.01
CA PRO A 63 3.96 26.83 2.65
C PRO A 63 3.23 25.87 1.72
N GLU A 64 2.33 26.43 0.92
CA GLU A 64 1.60 25.70 -0.10
C GLU A 64 2.62 24.91 -0.91
N SER A 65 2.49 23.58 -0.88
CA SER A 65 3.49 22.67 -1.43
C SER A 65 3.81 23.14 -2.84
N ALA A 66 5.04 23.63 -3.05
CA ALA A 66 5.49 24.06 -4.37
C ALA A 66 5.05 23.00 -5.37
N ARG A 67 4.31 23.40 -6.43
CA ARG A 67 3.61 22.48 -7.34
C ARG A 67 4.55 21.35 -7.76
N GLN A 68 4.46 20.23 -7.05
CA GLN A 68 5.34 19.10 -7.29
C GLN A 68 4.87 18.47 -8.59
N VAL A 69 5.83 18.12 -9.45
CA VAL A 69 5.51 17.30 -10.63
C VAL A 69 4.70 16.10 -10.15
N PRO A 70 3.52 15.82 -10.74
CA PRO A 70 2.68 14.71 -10.34
C PRO A 70 3.51 13.43 -10.17
N ALA A 71 3.29 12.67 -9.10
CA ALA A 71 4.08 11.48 -8.82
C ALA A 71 4.16 10.52 -10.02
N ARG A 72 3.05 10.36 -10.75
CA ARG A 72 2.98 9.58 -11.99
C ARG A 72 3.98 10.05 -13.07
N GLU A 73 4.15 11.36 -13.20
CA GLU A 73 5.01 11.97 -14.21
C GLU A 73 6.48 11.84 -13.81
N ARG A 74 6.77 11.94 -12.50
CA ARG A 74 8.09 11.61 -11.97
C ARG A 74 8.47 10.14 -12.24
N LEU A 75 7.55 9.21 -11.98
CA LEU A 75 7.77 7.78 -12.24
C LEU A 75 7.95 7.47 -13.73
N ALA A 76 7.22 8.17 -14.60
CA ALA A 76 7.37 8.03 -16.05
C ALA A 76 8.76 8.49 -16.52
N ALA A 77 9.25 9.61 -15.99
CA ALA A 77 10.60 10.11 -16.29
C ALA A 77 11.69 9.13 -15.84
N ILE A 78 11.58 8.57 -14.63
CA ILE A 78 12.51 7.57 -14.10
C ILE A 78 12.49 6.30 -14.97
N SER A 79 11.31 5.81 -15.32
CA SER A 79 11.15 4.61 -16.16
C SER A 79 11.81 4.80 -17.53
N THR A 80 11.62 5.96 -18.15
CA THR A 80 12.22 6.29 -19.45
C THR A 80 13.75 6.27 -19.38
N ALA A 81 14.33 6.89 -18.35
CA ALA A 81 15.78 6.91 -18.15
C ALA A 81 16.35 5.50 -17.88
N LEU A 82 15.64 4.68 -17.10
CA LEU A 82 16.04 3.31 -16.79
C LEU A 82 16.05 2.42 -18.05
N GLU A 83 15.00 2.51 -18.88
CA GLU A 83 14.90 1.71 -20.11
C GLU A 83 15.98 2.09 -21.13
N GLU A 84 16.32 3.37 -21.24
CA GLU A 84 17.41 3.83 -22.11
C GLU A 84 18.78 3.30 -21.63
N LEU A 85 19.06 3.36 -20.32
CA LEU A 85 20.29 2.80 -19.74
C LEU A 85 20.38 1.29 -19.94
N LYS A 86 19.27 0.58 -19.77
CA LYS A 86 19.16 -0.85 -19.99
C LYS A 86 19.38 -1.21 -21.46
N ALA A 87 18.78 -0.46 -22.39
CA ALA A 87 18.96 -0.65 -23.82
C ALA A 87 20.45 -0.56 -24.19
N ARG A 88 21.14 0.49 -23.74
CA ARG A 88 22.59 0.64 -23.95
C ARG A 88 23.40 -0.50 -23.35
N ALA A 89 23.11 -0.92 -22.12
CA ALA A 89 23.82 -2.02 -21.47
C ALA A 89 23.61 -3.38 -22.17
N ILE A 90 22.47 -3.58 -22.84
CA ILE A 90 22.17 -4.80 -23.60
C ILE A 90 22.83 -4.77 -24.98
N LEU A 91 22.67 -3.67 -25.72
CA LEU A 91 23.17 -3.55 -27.08
C LEU A 91 24.68 -3.38 -27.13
N GLU A 92 25.26 -2.68 -26.15
CA GLU A 92 26.68 -2.37 -26.04
C GLU A 92 27.17 -2.67 -24.61
N PRO A 93 27.48 -3.93 -24.29
CA PRO A 93 27.77 -4.37 -22.92
C PRO A 93 29.19 -4.00 -22.47
N THR A 94 29.52 -2.70 -22.51
CA THR A 94 30.76 -2.16 -21.95
C THR A 94 30.68 -2.06 -20.42
N PRO A 95 31.80 -2.11 -19.69
CA PRO A 95 31.80 -1.93 -18.23
C PRO A 95 31.15 -0.61 -17.79
N GLU A 96 31.33 0.46 -18.57
CA GLU A 96 30.73 1.77 -18.34
C GLU A 96 29.19 1.70 -18.37
N ASN A 97 28.62 1.11 -19.44
CA ASN A 97 27.18 1.03 -19.66
C ASN A 97 26.48 0.17 -18.59
N VAL A 98 27.08 -0.97 -18.25
CA VAL A 98 26.56 -1.87 -17.21
C VAL A 98 26.60 -1.20 -15.84
N THR A 99 27.71 -0.53 -15.50
CA THR A 99 27.85 0.19 -14.22
C THR A 99 26.85 1.33 -14.12
N ALA A 100 26.64 2.10 -15.20
CA ALA A 100 25.68 3.18 -15.23
C ALA A 100 24.24 2.69 -14.98
N TYR A 101 23.84 1.58 -15.61
CA TYR A 101 22.53 0.98 -15.40
C TYR A 101 22.34 0.50 -13.95
N VAL A 102 23.28 -0.29 -13.42
CA VAL A 102 23.18 -0.84 -12.05
C VAL A 102 23.18 0.27 -11.00
N ARG A 103 24.03 1.29 -11.16
CA ARG A 103 24.06 2.45 -10.24
C ARG A 103 22.72 3.17 -10.24
N PHE A 104 22.21 3.53 -11.42
CA PHE A 104 20.93 4.22 -11.53
C PHE A 104 19.79 3.41 -10.91
N GLN A 105 19.79 2.09 -11.11
CA GLN A 105 18.78 1.21 -10.56
C GLN A 105 18.79 1.15 -9.03
N ARG A 106 19.97 1.19 -8.40
CA ARG A 106 20.11 1.25 -6.93
C ARG A 106 19.66 2.57 -6.33
N GLU A 107 19.81 3.67 -7.05
CA GLU A 107 19.35 4.99 -6.61
C GLU A 107 17.82 5.09 -6.53
N GLN A 108 17.08 4.16 -7.17
CA GLN A 108 15.61 4.13 -7.15
C GLN A 108 15.01 3.09 -6.19
N LEU A 109 15.83 2.29 -5.47
CA LEU A 109 15.39 1.30 -4.47
C LEU A 109 15.22 1.94 -3.09
#